data_AF-A0A1Q8VKB9-F1
#
_entry.id   AF-A0A1Q8VKB9-F1
#
_cell.length_a   1.000
_cell.length_b   1.000
_cell.length_c   1.000
_cell.angle_alpha   90.00
_cell.angle_beta   90.00
_cell.angle_gamma   90.00
#
_symmetry.space_group_name_H-M   'P 1'
#
loop_
_entity.id
_entity.type
_entity.pdbx_description
1 polymer ?
#
loop_
_entity_poly.entity_id
_entity_poly.type
_entity_poly.pdbx_seq_one_letter_code
_entity_poly.pdbx_strand_id
1 'polypeptide(L)' 'RREELLIDPAQLKIMWRLRRLFAGLEQQQALELVLSKLKDTQSNAEFLMVLSKTTPAGTSLADGEDE' A
#
# COMPACT_ATOMS: atom_id res chain seq x y z
N ARG A 1 6.79 15.85 -3.52
CA ARG A 1 7.13 15.84 -2.06
C ARG A 1 8.12 14.71 -1.84
N ARG A 2 9.06 14.84 -0.91
CA ARG A 2 10.11 13.83 -0.65
C ARG A 2 9.70 12.92 0.51
N GLU A 3 8.78 12.00 0.26
CA GLU A 3 8.21 11.09 1.26
C GLU A 3 9.23 10.03 1.72
N GLU A 4 10.21 9.73 0.85
CA GLU A 4 11.36 8.85 1.06
C GLU A 4 12.30 9.30 2.20
N LEU A 5 12.24 10.56 2.62
CA LEU A 5 13.05 11.06 3.74
C LEU A 5 12.41 10.79 5.11
N LEU A 6 11.12 10.41 5.14
CA LEU A 6 10.32 10.28 6.35
C LEU A 6 9.80 8.87 6.59
N ILE A 7 9.82 8.02 5.56
CA ILE A 7 9.22 6.69 5.56
C ILE A 7 10.28 5.70 5.13
N ASP A 8 10.33 4.56 5.82
CA ASP A 8 11.22 3.46 5.45
C ASP A 8 10.99 3.02 3.98
N PRO A 9 12.04 2.76 3.19
CA PRO A 9 11.90 2.40 1.78
C PRO A 9 10.97 1.20 1.53
N ALA A 10 10.94 0.21 2.43
CA ALA A 10 10.04 -0.94 2.30
C ALA A 10 8.57 -0.54 2.52
N GLN A 11 8.30 0.35 3.48
CA GLN A 11 6.95 0.88 3.71
C GLN A 11 6.49 1.75 2.54
N LEU A 12 7.40 2.55 1.97
CA LEU A 12 7.10 3.41 0.82
C LEU A 12 6.65 2.59 -0.40
N LYS A 13 7.34 1.48 -0.70
CA LYS A 13 6.96 0.54 -1.76
C LYS A 13 5.53 0.01 -1.57
N ILE A 14 5.14 -0.33 -0.33
CA ILE A 14 3.78 -0.79 -0.01
C ILE A 14 2.76 0.33 -0.22
N MET A 15 3.06 1.56 0.22
CA MET A 15 2.17 2.71 0.04
C MET A 15 1.91 3.03 -1.44
N TRP A 16 2.92 2.90 -2.30
CA TRP A 16 2.75 3.10 -3.75
C TRP A 16 1.83 2.05 -4.38
N ARG A 17 1.97 0.78 -3.98
CA ARG A 17 1.05 -0.28 -4.41
C ARG A 17 -0.38 0.01 -3.96
N LEU A 18 -0.54 0.47 -2.72
CA LEU A 18 -1.85 0.84 -2.16
C LEU A 18 -2.50 1.99 -2.94
N ARG A 19 -1.73 3.04 -3.25
CA ARG A 19 -2.20 4.17 -4.08
C ARG A 19 -2.68 3.70 -5.45
N ARG A 20 -1.94 2.78 -6.08
CA ARG A 20 -2.30 2.25 -7.40
C ARG A 20 -3.54 1.35 -7.35
N LEU A 21 -3.69 0.57 -6.28
CA LEU A 21 -4.88 -0.24 -6.06
C LEU A 21 -6.12 0.65 -5.90
N PHE A 22 -6.04 1.73 -5.11
CA PHE A 22 -7.15 2.67 -4.98
C PHE A 22 -7.45 3.47 -6.24
N ALA A 23 -6.44 3.78 -7.06
CA ALA A 23 -6.66 4.45 -8.34
C ALA A 23 -7.48 3.61 -9.34
N GLY A 24 -7.48 2.27 -9.18
CA GLY A 24 -8.28 1.36 -10.01
C GLY A 24 -9.68 1.07 -9.48
N LEU A 25 -10.02 1.56 -8.28
CA LEU A 25 -11.30 1.34 -7.64
C LEU A 25 -12.15 2.61 -7.64
N GLU A 26 -13.46 2.43 -7.62
CA GLU A 26 -14.38 3.53 -7.32
C GLU A 26 -14.18 4.01 -5.87
N GLN A 27 -14.34 5.32 -5.63
CA GLN A 27 -14.07 5.95 -4.33
C GLN A 27 -14.78 5.27 -3.15
N GLN A 28 -16.05 4.90 -3.32
CA GLN A 28 -16.84 4.26 -2.27
C GLN A 28 -16.27 2.88 -1.90
N GLN A 29 -15.92 2.07 -2.90
CA GLN A 29 -15.33 0.74 -2.72
C GLN A 29 -13.94 0.81 -2.08
N ALA A 30 -13.13 1.80 -2.47
CA ALA A 30 -11.82 2.04 -1.85
C ALA A 30 -11.95 2.37 -0.35
N LEU A 31 -12.91 3.21 0.02
CA LEU A 31 -13.18 3.58 1.41
C LEU A 31 -13.65 2.38 2.24
N GLU A 32 -14.59 1.59 1.73
CA GLU A 32 -15.07 0.39 2.42
C GLU A 32 -13.95 -0.63 2.64
N LEU A 33 -13.09 -0.84 1.63
CA LEU A 33 -11.93 -1.72 1.75
C LEU A 33 -10.97 -1.25 2.85
N VAL A 34 -10.63 0.04 2.87
CA VAL A 34 -9.75 0.62 3.89
C VAL A 34 -10.36 0.46 5.28
N LEU A 35 -11.63 0.84 5.44
CA LEU A 35 -12.30 0.79 6.73
C LEU A 35 -12.44 -0.64 7.25
N SER A 36 -12.72 -1.61 6.37
CA SER A 36 -12.73 -3.03 6.75
C SER A 36 -11.36 -3.47 7.24
N LYS A 37 -10.29 -3.19 6.48
CA LYS A 37 -8.94 -3.64 6.84
C LYS A 37 -8.38 -2.95 8.08
N LEU A 38 -8.68 -1.66 8.28
CA LEU A 38 -8.28 -0.95 9.49
C LEU A 38 -8.99 -1.50 10.74
N LYS A 39 -10.27 -1.92 10.62
CA LYS A 39 -10.98 -2.56 11.74
C LYS A 39 -10.40 -3.92 12.11
N ASP A 40 -9.86 -4.65 11.14
CA ASP A 40 -9.29 -5.98 11.34
C ASP A 40 -7.85 -5.96 11.88
N THR A 41 -7.20 -4.79 11.93
CA THR A 41 -5.79 -4.63 12.32
C THR A 41 -5.65 -3.73 13.53
N GLN A 42 -4.71 -4.04 14.43
CA GLN A 42 -4.48 -3.23 15.63
C GLN A 42 -3.52 -2.06 15.40
N SER A 43 -2.76 -2.06 14.29
CA SER A 43 -1.80 -1.01 13.97
C SER A 43 -1.63 -0.78 12.48
N ASN A 44 -1.14 0.41 12.11
CA ASN A 44 -0.81 0.73 10.72
C ASN A 44 0.30 -0.17 10.16
N ALA A 45 1.22 -0.63 10.99
CA ALA A 45 2.27 -1.56 10.58
C ALA A 45 1.69 -2.92 10.19
N GLU A 46 0.74 -3.42 10.98
CA GLU A 46 0.01 -4.65 10.70
C GLU A 46 -0.85 -4.52 9.43
N PHE A 47 -1.57 -3.42 9.28
CA PHE A 47 -2.32 -3.10 8.06
C PHE A 47 -1.45 -3.17 6.79
N LEU A 48 -0.29 -2.51 6.81
CA LEU A 48 0.65 -2.54 5.68
C LEU A 48 1.20 -3.95 5.41
N MET A 49 1.40 -4.76 6.46
CA MET A 49 1.86 -6.14 6.34
C MET A 49 0.78 -7.08 5.78
N VAL A 50 -0.49 -6.91 6.15
CA VAL A 50 -1.59 -7.69 5.58
C VAL A 50 -1.74 -7.35 4.10
N LEU A 51 -1.68 -6.06 3.75
CA LEU A 51 -1.80 -5.61 2.37
C LEU A 51 -0.66 -6.06 1.45
N SER A 52 0.57 -6.12 1.99
CA SER A 52 1.72 -6.62 1.22
C SER A 52 1.57 -8.10 0.85
N LYS A 53 0.85 -8.88 1.66
CA LYS A 53 0.54 -10.29 1.40
C LYS A 53 -0.63 -10.48 0.44
N THR A 54 -1.66 -9.64 0.52
CA THR A 54 -2.89 -9.81 -0.28
C THR A 54 -2.81 -9.22 -1.68
N THR A 55 -1.85 -8.33 -1.95
CA THR A 55 -1.69 -7.68 -3.26
C THR A 55 -0.64 -8.45 -4.08
N PRO A 56 -1.02 -9.22 -5.11
CA PRO A 56 -0.05 -9.95 -5.92
C PRO A 56 0.95 -8.98 -6.56
N ALA A 57 2.22 -9.36 -6.59
CA ALA A 57 3.35 -8.55 -7.10
C ALA A 57 3.29 -8.24 -8.62
N GLY A 58 2.17 -8.51 -9.29
CA GLY A 58 1.98 -8.39 -10.73
C GLY A 58 1.91 -6.96 -11.27
N THR A 59 1.83 -5.94 -10.43
CA THR A 59 2.02 -4.53 -10.84
C THR A 59 3.52 -4.18 -10.83
N SER A 60 4.29 -4.95 -11.61
CA SER A 60 5.74 -4.83 -11.77
C SER A 60 6.11 -3.60 -12.60
N LEU A 61 6.33 -2.45 -11.95
CA LEU A 61 7.06 -1.30 -12.51
C LEU A 61 7.87 -0.55 -11.43
N ALA A 62 8.30 -1.22 -10.36
CA ALA A 62 9.14 -0.63 -9.31
C ALA A 62 10.47 -1.38 -9.09
N ASP A 63 10.81 -2.36 -9.94
CA ASP A 63 12.16 -2.94 -10.01
C ASP A 63 13.06 -2.05 -10.89
N GLY A 64 13.21 -0.79 -10.51
CA GLY A 64 13.93 0.22 -11.28
C GLY A 64 14.85 1.12 -10.46
N GLU A 65 15.20 0.75 -9.24
CA GLU A 65 16.18 1.47 -8.40
C GLU A 65 16.93 0.47 -7.49
N ASP A 66 17.72 -0.41 -8.11
CA ASP A 66 18.92 -0.98 -7.50
C ASP A 66 20.11 -0.51 -8.37
N GLU A 67 20.50 0.76 -8.18
CA GLU A 67 21.88 1.27 -8.30
C GLU A 67 22.17 2.16 -7.08
#